data_AF-A0A2R8ADP3-F1
#
_entry.id   AF-A0A2R8ADP3-F1
#
_cell.length_a   1.000
_cell.length_b   1.000
_cell.length_c   1.000
_cell.angle_alpha   90.00
_cell.angle_beta   90.00
_cell.angle_gamma   90.00
#
_symmetry.space_group_name_H-M   'P 1'
#
loop_
_entity.id
_entity.type
_entity.pdbx_description
1 polymer ?
#
loop_
_entity_poly.entity_id
_entity_poly.type
_entity_poly.pdbx_seq_one_letter_code
_entity_poly.pdbx_strand_id
1 'polypeptide(L)'
;MFVAAAARGSRAASLLLRAVESAALTAGCGLVRLETGVGLDAAHRFYEKNGFHRIGPFGTYPDIPASIFMEKIIAPDLLGDQTKETLGHAPPKNDEKGQDDD
;
A
#
# COMPACT_ATOMS: atom_id res chain seq x y z
N MET A 1 -5.71 6.31 5.04
CA MET A 1 -6.37 7.64 4.99
C MET A 1 -7.89 7.48 5.01
N PHE A 2 -8.61 8.43 5.62
CA PHE A 2 -10.08 8.45 5.64
C PHE A 2 -10.57 9.83 5.18
N VAL A 3 -11.66 9.85 4.41
CA VAL A 3 -12.36 11.07 4.01
C VAL A 3 -13.83 10.88 4.32
N ALA A 4 -14.41 11.83 5.06
CA ALA A 4 -15.83 11.80 5.39
C ALA A 4 -16.69 11.73 4.13
N ALA A 5 -17.82 11.00 4.19
CA ALA A 5 -18.70 10.81 3.04
C ALA A 5 -19.14 12.15 2.40
N ALA A 6 -19.42 13.15 3.24
CA ALA A 6 -19.80 14.50 2.83
C ALA A 6 -18.73 15.24 2.01
N ALA A 7 -17.46 14.82 2.11
CA ALA A 7 -16.34 15.39 1.37
C ALA A 7 -15.91 14.53 0.16
N ARG A 8 -16.66 13.48 -0.21
CA ARG A 8 -16.37 12.72 -1.43
C ARG A 8 -16.59 13.60 -2.67
N GLY A 9 -15.77 13.41 -3.70
CA GLY A 9 -15.79 14.25 -4.91
C GLY A 9 -15.06 15.59 -4.79
N SER A 10 -14.61 15.99 -3.61
CA SER A 10 -13.90 17.26 -3.36
C SER A 10 -12.39 17.23 -3.70
N ARG A 11 -11.86 16.10 -4.19
CA ARG A 11 -10.41 15.83 -4.31
C ARG A 11 -9.64 15.83 -2.98
N ALA A 12 -10.31 15.87 -1.82
CA ALA A 12 -9.66 15.85 -0.51
C ALA A 12 -8.66 14.68 -0.34
N ALA A 13 -9.04 13.46 -0.77
CA ALA A 13 -8.15 12.30 -0.70
C ALA A 13 -6.86 12.50 -1.52
N SER A 14 -6.95 13.08 -2.71
CA SER A 14 -5.79 13.38 -3.56
C SER A 14 -4.91 14.48 -2.94
N LEU A 15 -5.51 15.50 -2.33
CA LEU A 15 -4.75 16.55 -1.66
C LEU A 15 -3.99 16.02 -0.44
N LEU A 16 -4.64 15.18 0.37
CA LEU A 16 -4.01 14.51 1.50
C LEU A 16 -2.86 13.61 1.04
N LEU A 17 -3.07 12.81 -0.01
CA LEU A 17 -2.02 11.95 -0.56
C LEU A 17 -0.80 12.78 -1.02
N ARG A 18 -1.02 13.85 -1.78
CA ARG A 18 0.07 14.74 -2.23
C ARG A 18 0.81 15.38 -1.05
N ALA A 19 0.11 15.76 0.00
CA ALA A 19 0.74 16.31 1.20
C ALA A 19 1.65 15.29 1.88
N VAL A 20 1.21 14.02 1.97
CA VAL A 20 2.04 12.92 2.50
C VAL A 20 3.27 12.69 1.64
N GLU A 21 3.12 12.66 0.31
CA GLU A 21 4.25 12.49 -0.63
C GLU A 21 5.26 13.63 -0.49
N SER A 22 4.80 14.88 -0.46
CA SER A 22 5.68 16.04 -0.25
C SER A 22 6.43 16.00 1.08
N ALA A 23 5.76 15.58 2.16
CA ALA A 23 6.39 15.43 3.46
C ALA A 23 7.45 14.31 3.45
N ALA A 24 7.17 13.18 2.80
CA ALA A 24 8.12 12.08 2.65
C ALA A 24 9.36 12.50 1.84
N LEU A 25 9.20 13.23 0.73
CA LEU A 25 10.31 13.77 -0.04
C LEU A 25 11.17 14.74 0.78
N THR A 26 10.52 15.61 1.56
CA THR A 26 11.22 16.56 2.46
C THR A 26 12.04 15.82 3.52
N ALA A 27 11.58 14.64 3.94
CA ALA A 27 12.30 13.76 4.86
C ALA A 27 13.38 12.89 4.18
N GLY A 28 13.58 13.01 2.87
CA GLY A 28 14.52 12.19 2.11
C GLY A 28 14.04 10.77 1.82
N CYS A 29 12.74 10.50 1.94
CA CYS A 29 12.15 9.20 1.68
C CYS A 29 11.65 9.10 0.22
N GLY A 30 12.20 8.15 -0.54
CA GLY A 30 11.76 7.88 -1.92
C GLY A 30 10.62 6.89 -2.06
N LEU A 31 10.15 6.29 -0.96
CA LEU A 31 9.17 5.21 -0.94
C LEU A 31 8.07 5.48 0.09
N VAL A 32 6.82 5.23 -0.31
CA VAL A 32 5.67 5.23 0.59
C VAL A 32 5.04 3.85 0.59
N ARG A 33 4.90 3.26 1.77
CA ARG A 33 4.20 1.99 1.99
C ARG A 33 2.97 2.20 2.85
N LEU A 34 1.92 1.43 2.60
CA LEU A 34 0.69 1.46 3.38
C LEU A 34 0.12 0.07 3.59
N GLU A 35 -0.59 -0.08 4.69
CA GLU A 35 -1.45 -1.21 5.02
C GLU A 35 -2.91 -0.73 4.95
N THR A 36 -3.79 -1.58 4.45
CA THR A 36 -5.23 -1.32 4.38
C THR A 36 -6.01 -2.62 4.47
N GLY A 37 -7.11 -2.60 5.22
CA GLY A 37 -7.97 -3.77 5.34
C GLY A 37 -8.63 -4.19 4.01
N VAL A 38 -9.01 -5.47 3.94
CA VAL A 38 -9.89 -6.03 2.90
C VAL A 38 -11.29 -5.39 2.93
N GLY A 39 -11.97 -5.34 1.79
CA GLY A 39 -13.31 -4.74 1.65
C GLY A 39 -13.33 -3.21 1.48
N LEU A 40 -12.16 -2.56 1.47
CA LEU A 40 -12.01 -1.12 1.20
C LEU A 40 -11.73 -0.83 -0.28
N ASP A 41 -12.50 -1.44 -1.19
CA ASP A 41 -12.22 -1.40 -2.64
C ASP A 41 -12.08 0.00 -3.22
N ALA A 42 -12.85 0.97 -2.70
CA ALA A 42 -12.75 2.37 -3.14
C ALA A 42 -11.40 2.98 -2.78
N ALA A 43 -10.83 2.63 -1.62
CA ALA A 43 -9.50 3.06 -1.21
C ALA A 43 -8.43 2.35 -2.06
N HIS A 44 -8.55 1.03 -2.27
CA HIS A 44 -7.61 0.27 -3.09
C HIS A 44 -7.53 0.84 -4.51
N ARG A 45 -8.69 1.02 -5.17
CA ARG A 45 -8.75 1.65 -6.51
C ARG A 45 -8.20 3.07 -6.52
N PHE A 46 -8.38 3.83 -5.44
CA PHE A 46 -7.80 5.17 -5.33
C PHE A 46 -6.27 5.09 -5.29
N TYR A 47 -5.69 4.22 -4.46
CA TYR A 47 -4.23 4.06 -4.39
C TYR A 47 -3.65 3.54 -5.70
N GLU A 48 -4.24 2.51 -6.31
CA GLU A 48 -3.82 1.96 -7.61
C GLU A 48 -3.79 3.05 -8.70
N LYS A 49 -4.83 3.89 -8.77
CA LYS A 49 -4.88 5.04 -9.69
C LYS A 49 -3.81 6.10 -9.44
N ASN A 50 -3.31 6.20 -8.21
CA ASN A 50 -2.25 7.13 -7.84
C ASN A 50 -0.85 6.50 -7.94
N GLY A 51 -0.72 5.30 -8.54
CA GLY A 51 0.56 4.65 -8.81
C GLY A 51 1.04 3.72 -7.70
N PHE A 52 0.18 3.36 -6.75
CA PHE A 52 0.50 2.30 -5.79
C PHE A 52 0.31 0.94 -6.44
N HIS A 53 1.15 -0.03 -6.07
CA HIS A 53 0.99 -1.43 -6.42
C HIS A 53 1.01 -2.28 -5.16
N ARG A 54 0.40 -3.48 -5.24
CA ARG A 54 0.33 -4.40 -4.11
C ARG A 54 1.70 -5.06 -3.88
N ILE A 55 2.04 -5.24 -2.61
CA ILE A 55 3.23 -5.96 -2.14
C ILE A 55 2.83 -6.94 -1.03
N GLY A 56 3.75 -7.82 -0.65
CA GLY A 56 3.61 -8.60 0.57
C GLY A 56 3.73 -7.72 1.85
N PRO A 57 3.59 -8.34 3.03
CA PRO A 57 3.85 -7.67 4.30
C PRO A 57 5.24 -7.02 4.32
N PHE A 58 5.34 -5.84 4.92
CA PHE A 58 6.61 -5.13 5.06
C PHE A 58 6.95 -4.86 6.53
N GLY A 59 8.24 -4.75 6.82
CA GLY A 59 8.71 -4.57 8.20
C GLY A 59 8.46 -5.81 9.04
N THR A 60 7.88 -5.63 10.24
CA THR A 60 7.58 -6.71 11.18
C THR A 60 6.11 -7.11 11.19
N TYR A 61 5.33 -6.71 10.17
CA TYR A 61 3.91 -7.06 10.11
C TYR A 61 3.76 -8.56 9.84
N PRO A 62 3.04 -9.30 10.71
CA PRO A 62 2.68 -10.67 10.40
C PRO A 62 1.75 -10.71 9.19
N ASP A 63 1.82 -11.79 8.42
CA ASP A 63 0.90 -12.02 7.31
C ASP A 63 -0.50 -12.27 7.88
N ILE A 64 -1.31 -11.22 7.93
CA ILE A 64 -2.71 -11.29 8.36
C ILE A 64 -3.56 -11.28 7.08
N PRO A 65 -4.35 -12.32 6.80
CA PRO A 65 -5.15 -12.43 5.57
C PRO A 65 -6.12 -11.26 5.33
N ALA A 66 -6.45 -10.51 6.39
CA ALA A 66 -7.33 -9.35 6.33
C ALA A 66 -6.63 -8.04 5.93
N SER A 67 -5.32 -8.05 5.70
CA SER A 67 -4.52 -6.86 5.36
C SER A 67 -4.01 -6.93 3.92
N ILE A 68 -4.11 -5.80 3.23
CA ILE A 68 -3.52 -5.56 1.92
C ILE A 68 -2.41 -4.53 2.10
N PHE A 69 -1.22 -4.88 1.65
CA PHE A 69 -0.07 -3.99 1.65
C PHE A 69 0.15 -3.43 0.25
N MET A 70 0.45 -2.14 0.16
CA MET A 70 0.72 -1.47 -1.10
C MET A 70 1.87 -0.49 -0.94
N GLU A 71 2.55 -0.19 -2.04
CA GLU A 71 3.60 0.80 -2.05
C GLU A 71 3.65 1.62 -3.33
N LYS A 72 4.31 2.77 -3.24
CA LYS A 72 4.59 3.67 -4.34
C LYS A 72 5.99 4.27 -4.18
N ILE A 73 6.79 4.15 -5.24
CA ILE A 73 8.04 4.89 -5.39
C ILE A 73 7.70 6.33 -5.80
N ILE A 74 8.18 7.30 -5.03
CA ILE A 74 7.94 8.73 -5.24
C ILE A 74 9.22 9.52 -5.56
N ALA A 75 10.40 8.95 -5.30
CA ALA A 75 11.69 9.46 -5.77
C ALA A 75 12.65 8.27 -6.00
N PRO A 76 12.72 7.71 -7.22
CA PRO A 76 13.56 6.56 -7.54
C PRO A 76 15.05 6.82 -7.31
N ASP A 77 15.48 8.06 -7.50
CA ASP A 77 16.84 8.55 -7.27
C ASP A 77 17.26 8.47 -5.79
N LEU A 78 16.32 8.60 -4.86
CA LEU A 78 16.58 8.45 -3.42
C LEU A 78 16.65 6.98 -2.97
N LEU A 79 16.13 6.04 -3.76
CA LEU A 79 16.10 4.61 -3.41
C LEU A 79 17.39 3.85 -3.78
N GLY A 80 18.27 4.42 -4.61
CA GLY A 80 19.46 3.72 -5.09
C GLY A 80 19.15 2.40 -5.81
N ASP A 81 20.07 1.44 -5.78
CA ASP A 81 19.95 0.14 -6.47
C ASP A 81 18.96 -0.84 -5.80
N GLN A 82 18.26 -0.41 -4.75
CA GLN A 82 17.33 -1.23 -3.95
C GLN A 82 15.96 -1.45 -4.63
N THR A 83 15.74 -0.89 -5.82
CA THR A 83 14.48 -1.01 -6.58
C THR A 83 14.14 -2.44 -6.98
N LYS A 84 15.11 -3.37 -6.98
CA LYS A 84 14.91 -4.76 -7.42
C LYS A 84 14.49 -5.72 -6.31
N GLU A 85 14.86 -5.49 -5.06
CA GLU A 85 14.53 -6.42 -3.96
C GLU A 85 13.07 -6.30 -3.50
N THR A 86 12.45 -5.14 -3.69
CA THR A 86 11.09 -4.89 -3.23
C THR A 86 10.03 -5.54 -4.13
N LEU A 87 10.34 -5.77 -5.41
CA LEU A 87 9.41 -6.34 -6.39
C LEU A 87 9.20 -7.87 -6.24
N GLY A 88 9.95 -8.52 -5.33
CA GLY A 88 10.06 -9.98 -5.28
C GLY A 88 9.30 -10.71 -4.18
N HIS A 89 8.78 -10.03 -3.15
CA HIS A 89 8.05 -10.73 -2.08
C HIS A 89 6.59 -10.90 -2.45
N ALA A 90 6.33 -11.83 -3.36
CA ALA A 90 4.99 -12.38 -3.55
C ALA A 90 4.52 -12.98 -2.21
N PRO A 91 3.28 -12.70 -1.76
CA PRO A 91 2.76 -13.33 -0.57
C PRO A 91 2.82 -14.86 -0.73
N PRO A 92 3.13 -15.63 0.32
CA PRO A 92 2.98 -17.07 0.27
C PRO A 92 1.54 -17.37 -0.16
N LYS A 93 1.37 -18.19 -1.19
CA LYS A 93 0.06 -18.74 -1.51
C LYS A 93 -0.38 -19.52 -0.28
N ASN A 94 -1.39 -19.05 0.42
CA ASN A 94 -2.10 -19.89 1.37
C ASN A 94 -2.81 -20.96 0.53
N ASP A 95 -2.11 -22.07 0.29
CA ASP A 95 -2.72 -23.32 -0.09
C ASP A 95 -3.58 -23.73 1.10
N GLU A 96 -4.89 -23.46 1.00
CA GLU A 96 -5.91 -24.05 1.88
C GLU A 96 -5.87 -25.58 1.68
N LYS A 97 -4.92 -26.24 2.36
CA LYS A 97 -4.98 -27.68 2.57
C LYS A 97 -6.00 -27.93 3.68
N GLY A 98 -7.07 -28.59 3.28
CA GLY A 98 -8.25 -28.85 4.09
C GLY A 98 -7.97 -29.58 5.40
N GLN A 99 -8.98 -29.52 6.26
CA GLN A 99 -9.23 -30.53 7.26
C GLN A 99 -10.71 -30.89 7.14
N ASP A 100 -10.95 -32.03 6.50
CA ASP A 100 -12.13 -32.84 6.72
C ASP A 100 -12.11 -33.25 8.21
N ASP A 101 -13.21 -33.04 8.93
CA ASP A 101 -13.45 -33.71 10.21
C ASP A 101 -14.95 -34.09 10.28
N ASP A 102 -15.18 -35.37 10.60
CA ASP A 102 -16.39 -36.23 10.55
C ASP A 102 -17.75 -35.65 11.01
#